data_AF-A0A7K2JIR3-F1
#
_entry.id   AF-A0A7K2JIR3-F1
#
_cell.length_a   1.000
_cell.length_b   1.000
_cell.length_c   1.000
_cell.angle_alpha   90.00
_cell.angle_beta   90.00
_cell.angle_gamma   90.00
#
_symmetry.space_group_name_H-M   'P 1'
#
loop_
_entity.id
_entity.type
_entity.pdbx_description
1 polymer ?
#
loop_
_entity_poly.entity_id
_entity_poly.type
_entity_poly.pdbx_seq_one_letter_code
_entity_poly.pdbx_strand_id
1 'polypeptide(L)'
;MTLTGGEDDRQAAAPAPTATATAVAVPSVSVTLPSDAPSSLPSLLARPVVRPEQAFPETAVRLPDGSRYERVDLATTTECARGTSPELAALIDQGKGCLRLTAALFTDTDRRSQVTVTVVSFRRAEDAGSVFGLASMDPVTYQTVSLDPPPEANMPTVPPGSAGVFRRLMTVRSVVFANGQWGDGAETGETELTRQTEGLLQYVNDNVVAYEDGDDAPGTS
;
A
#
# COMPACT_ATOMS: atom_id res chain seq x y z
N MET A 1 -9.50 70.46 12.59
CA MET A 1 -8.02 70.43 12.73
C MET A 1 -7.76 70.96 14.14
N THR A 2 -7.57 70.04 15.09
CA THR A 2 -7.66 70.32 16.52
C THR A 2 -6.40 69.77 17.18
N LEU A 3 -5.71 70.65 17.91
CA LEU A 3 -4.57 70.39 18.79
C LEU A 3 -5.02 69.78 20.12
N THR A 4 -4.18 68.89 20.69
CA THR A 4 -3.83 68.59 22.12
C THR A 4 -3.18 67.20 22.13
N GLY A 5 -2.15 66.81 22.90
CA GLY A 5 -1.47 67.33 24.09
C GLY A 5 -1.24 66.15 25.07
N GLY A 6 -0.03 66.04 25.67
CA GLY A 6 0.33 65.18 26.83
C GLY A 6 1.40 64.11 26.52
N GLU A 7 2.66 64.21 26.99
CA GLU A 7 3.17 63.89 28.36
C GLU A 7 3.07 62.38 28.65
N ASP A 8 4.02 61.63 29.22
CA ASP A 8 5.36 61.84 29.76
C ASP A 8 5.98 60.43 29.96
N ASP A 9 7.22 60.35 30.46
CA ASP A 9 7.82 59.19 31.14
C ASP A 9 8.12 57.90 30.36
N ARG A 10 9.27 57.90 29.66
CA ARG A 10 10.03 56.65 29.41
C ARG A 10 10.77 56.24 30.69
N GLN A 11 10.03 55.60 31.58
CA GLN A 11 10.57 54.96 32.77
C GLN A 11 11.52 53.81 32.38
N ALA A 12 12.76 53.91 32.85
CA ALA A 12 13.76 52.86 32.77
C ALA A 12 13.28 51.61 33.54
N ALA A 13 13.17 50.49 32.83
CA ALA A 13 12.96 49.16 33.43
C ALA A 13 14.20 48.29 33.18
N ALA A 14 14.73 47.74 34.28
CA ALA A 14 15.89 46.87 34.37
C ALA A 14 15.78 45.60 33.51
N PRO A 15 16.91 44.96 33.14
CA PRO A 15 16.87 43.69 32.42
C PRO A 15 16.30 42.57 33.31
N ALA A 16 15.24 41.92 32.85
CA ALA A 16 14.72 40.70 33.45
C ALA A 16 15.67 39.51 33.19
N PRO A 17 15.81 38.56 34.12
CA PRO A 17 16.75 37.46 34.02
C PRO A 17 16.34 36.47 32.92
N THR A 18 17.35 35.98 32.20
CA THR A 18 17.27 34.88 31.26
C THR A 18 16.63 33.67 31.95
N ALA A 19 15.41 33.32 31.54
CA ALA A 19 14.81 32.05 31.90
C ALA A 19 15.57 30.94 31.16
N THR A 20 16.47 30.27 31.87
CA THR A 20 17.05 29.00 31.43
C THR A 20 15.90 28.01 31.31
N ALA A 21 15.47 27.71 30.08
CA ALA A 21 14.57 26.60 29.83
C ALA A 21 15.30 25.32 30.21
N THR A 22 14.96 24.78 31.39
CA THR A 22 15.35 23.43 31.78
C THR A 22 14.67 22.48 30.80
N ALA A 23 15.42 22.01 29.81
CA ALA A 23 14.97 20.95 28.93
C ALA A 23 14.63 19.74 29.80
N VAL A 24 13.34 19.42 29.89
CA VAL A 24 12.88 18.16 30.47
C VAL A 24 13.46 17.06 29.60
N ALA A 25 14.41 16.32 30.16
CA ALA A 25 14.98 15.15 29.51
C ALA A 25 13.84 14.16 29.21
N VAL A 26 13.50 14.01 27.93
CA VAL A 26 12.70 12.89 27.47
C VAL A 26 13.45 11.61 27.84
N PRO A 27 12.79 10.61 28.46
CA PRO A 27 13.45 9.36 28.76
C PRO A 27 13.87 8.69 27.45
N SER A 28 15.16 8.63 27.20
CA SER A 28 15.74 7.80 26.14
C SER A 28 15.50 6.35 26.51
N VAL A 29 14.47 5.73 25.92
CA VAL A 29 14.33 4.29 25.99
C VAL A 29 15.39 3.71 25.06
N SER A 30 16.54 3.37 25.64
CA SER A 30 17.46 2.43 25.02
C SER A 30 16.73 1.10 24.94
N VAL A 31 16.08 0.83 23.80
CA VAL A 31 15.53 -0.48 23.49
C VAL A 31 16.72 -1.41 23.32
N THR A 32 17.13 -2.04 24.42
CA THR A 32 17.97 -3.22 24.37
C THR A 32 17.11 -4.28 23.71
N LEU A 33 17.38 -4.55 22.43
CA LEU A 33 16.78 -5.67 21.71
C LEU A 33 16.92 -6.91 22.60
N PRO A 34 15.84 -7.66 22.89
CA PRO A 34 15.97 -8.94 23.58
C PRO A 34 16.96 -9.79 22.78
N SER A 35 17.84 -10.49 23.49
CA SER A 35 18.95 -11.26 22.91
C SER A 35 18.49 -12.46 22.05
N ASP A 36 17.17 -12.63 21.89
CA ASP A 36 16.46 -13.61 21.06
C ASP A 36 15.84 -13.00 19.78
N ALA A 37 16.23 -11.77 19.40
CA ALA A 37 15.86 -11.25 18.09
C ALA A 37 16.54 -12.12 17.00
N PRO A 38 15.77 -12.74 16.08
CA PRO A 38 16.35 -13.59 15.05
C PRO A 38 17.36 -12.76 14.25
N SER A 39 18.59 -13.27 14.14
CA SER A 39 19.72 -12.58 13.50
C SER A 39 19.50 -12.28 12.01
N SER A 40 18.38 -12.74 11.44
CA SER A 40 17.93 -12.48 10.07
C SER A 40 17.25 -11.12 9.89
N LEU A 41 16.77 -10.45 10.96
CA LEU A 41 16.03 -9.18 10.84
C LEU A 41 16.76 -8.09 10.04
N PRO A 42 18.07 -7.82 10.25
CA PRO A 42 18.80 -6.85 9.43
C PRO A 42 18.92 -7.27 7.95
N SER A 43 19.00 -8.58 7.68
CA SER A 43 19.09 -9.12 6.33
C SER A 43 17.75 -9.07 5.59
N LEU A 44 16.63 -9.28 6.28
CA LEU A 44 15.27 -9.10 5.73
C LEU A 44 15.01 -7.65 5.33
N LEU A 45 15.49 -6.69 6.14
CA LEU A 45 15.40 -5.26 5.86
C LEU A 45 16.35 -4.79 4.74
N ALA A 46 17.43 -5.53 4.46
CA ALA A 46 18.39 -5.23 3.40
C ALA A 46 18.01 -5.85 2.03
N ARG A 47 16.96 -6.68 1.96
CA ARG A 47 16.57 -7.34 0.70
C ARG A 47 16.18 -6.32 -0.37
N PRO A 48 16.41 -6.59 -1.66
CA PRO A 48 15.96 -5.72 -2.74
C PRO A 48 14.44 -5.58 -2.75
N VAL A 49 13.93 -4.52 -3.40
CA VAL A 49 12.48 -4.32 -3.62
C VAL A 49 11.89 -5.48 -4.42
N VAL A 50 10.65 -5.88 -4.10
CA VAL A 50 9.90 -6.89 -4.85
C VAL A 50 9.83 -6.49 -6.32
N ARG A 51 10.17 -7.41 -7.22
CA ARG A 51 10.10 -7.19 -8.68
C ARG A 51 8.76 -7.66 -9.22
N PRO A 52 8.29 -7.13 -10.35
CA PRO A 52 7.03 -7.59 -10.96
C PRO A 52 6.99 -9.10 -11.17
N GLU A 53 8.08 -9.70 -11.62
CA GLU A 53 8.18 -11.13 -11.90
C GLU A 53 8.18 -11.99 -10.62
N GLN A 54 8.49 -11.39 -9.47
CA GLN A 54 8.42 -12.06 -8.17
C GLN A 54 7.00 -12.00 -7.59
N ALA A 55 6.32 -10.86 -7.72
CA ALA A 55 4.93 -10.73 -7.27
C ALA A 55 3.95 -11.48 -8.20
N PHE A 56 4.21 -11.47 -9.50
CA PHE A 56 3.32 -11.99 -10.55
C PHE A 56 4.09 -12.92 -11.52
N PRO A 57 4.59 -14.06 -11.05
CA PRO A 57 5.47 -14.94 -11.83
C PRO A 57 4.75 -15.58 -13.03
N GLU A 58 3.48 -15.93 -12.86
CA GLU A 58 2.70 -16.67 -13.84
C GLU A 58 1.73 -15.76 -14.61
N THR A 59 1.54 -16.07 -15.89
CA THR A 59 0.46 -15.48 -16.70
C THR A 59 -0.84 -16.25 -16.56
N ALA A 60 -0.78 -17.57 -16.35
CA ALA A 60 -1.94 -18.41 -16.12
C ALA A 60 -1.88 -18.96 -14.70
N VAL A 61 -2.78 -18.50 -13.83
CA VAL A 61 -2.79 -18.86 -12.41
C VAL A 61 -3.84 -19.93 -12.17
N ARG A 62 -3.48 -20.95 -11.41
CA ARG A 62 -4.40 -21.95 -10.88
C ARG A 62 -4.38 -21.92 -9.36
N LEU A 63 -5.50 -21.55 -8.75
CA LEU A 63 -5.62 -21.49 -7.30
C LEU A 63 -5.86 -22.89 -6.70
N PRO A 64 -5.62 -23.08 -5.37
CA PRO A 64 -5.81 -24.36 -4.69
C PRO A 64 -7.24 -24.92 -4.78
N ASP A 65 -8.24 -24.05 -4.88
CA ASP A 65 -9.65 -24.43 -5.06
C ASP A 65 -9.99 -24.92 -6.49
N GLY A 66 -8.99 -24.93 -7.39
CA GLY A 66 -9.13 -25.36 -8.77
C GLY A 66 -9.57 -24.27 -9.74
N SER A 67 -9.90 -23.07 -9.26
CA SER A 67 -10.20 -21.92 -10.12
C SER A 67 -8.98 -21.48 -10.92
N ARG A 68 -9.23 -20.90 -12.09
CA ARG A 68 -8.21 -20.54 -13.08
C ARG A 68 -8.39 -19.11 -13.51
N TYR A 69 -7.28 -18.39 -13.62
CA TYR A 69 -7.24 -17.00 -14.05
C TYR A 69 -6.14 -16.76 -15.07
N GLU A 70 -6.36 -15.77 -15.92
CA GLU A 70 -5.37 -15.25 -16.85
C GLU A 70 -4.98 -13.83 -16.43
N ARG A 71 -3.68 -13.56 -16.30
CA ARG A 71 -3.13 -12.21 -16.14
C ARG A 71 -3.11 -11.54 -17.50
N VAL A 72 -4.01 -10.59 -17.69
CA VAL A 72 -4.19 -9.88 -18.98
C VAL A 72 -3.43 -8.57 -19.05
N ASP A 73 -3.03 -7.99 -17.90
CA ASP A 73 -2.18 -6.81 -17.86
C ASP A 73 -1.20 -6.82 -16.68
N LEU A 74 -0.12 -6.06 -16.80
CA LEU A 74 0.86 -5.82 -15.75
C LEU A 74 1.50 -4.44 -15.91
N ALA A 75 1.27 -3.58 -14.93
CA ALA A 75 1.83 -2.24 -14.84
C ALA A 75 2.80 -2.13 -13.66
N THR A 76 3.91 -1.43 -13.84
CA THR A 76 4.85 -1.14 -12.75
C THR A 76 5.33 0.30 -12.82
N THR A 77 5.50 0.93 -11.65
CA THR A 77 5.99 2.31 -11.53
C THR A 77 6.75 2.52 -10.23
N THR A 78 7.70 3.44 -10.26
CA THR A 78 8.33 3.99 -9.05
C THR A 78 7.61 5.23 -8.53
N GLU A 79 6.72 5.83 -9.33
CA GLU A 79 5.82 6.91 -8.93
C GLU A 79 4.53 6.33 -8.35
N CYS A 80 4.62 5.81 -7.12
CA CYS A 80 3.54 5.03 -6.49
C CYS A 80 2.20 5.79 -6.38
N ALA A 81 2.24 7.12 -6.26
CA ALA A 81 1.04 7.97 -6.20
C ALA A 81 0.13 7.87 -7.44
N ARG A 82 0.66 7.49 -8.61
CA ARG A 82 -0.13 7.43 -9.85
C ARG A 82 -1.16 6.28 -9.88
N GLY A 83 -0.96 5.25 -9.08
CA GLY A 83 -1.80 4.04 -9.08
C GLY A 83 -2.79 3.98 -7.91
N THR A 84 -3.03 5.10 -7.23
CA THR A 84 -3.76 5.14 -5.96
C THR A 84 -4.76 6.30 -5.91
N SER A 85 -5.75 6.21 -5.02
CA SER A 85 -6.63 7.34 -4.72
C SER A 85 -5.82 8.57 -4.25
N PRO A 86 -6.36 9.80 -4.39
CA PRO A 86 -5.66 11.01 -3.95
C PRO A 86 -5.22 10.97 -2.48
N GLU A 87 -6.05 10.41 -1.60
CA GLU A 87 -5.79 10.30 -0.17
C GLU A 87 -4.68 9.28 0.12
N LEU A 88 -4.68 8.13 -0.58
CA LEU A 88 -3.61 7.15 -0.46
C LEU A 88 -2.30 7.66 -1.09
N ALA A 89 -2.36 8.39 -2.19
CA ALA A 89 -1.22 9.05 -2.81
C ALA A 89 -0.57 10.03 -1.83
N ALA A 90 -1.37 10.88 -1.18
CA ALA A 90 -0.87 11.83 -0.18
C ALA A 90 -0.21 11.12 1.01
N LEU A 91 -0.74 9.99 1.45
CA LEU A 91 -0.16 9.18 2.52
C LEU A 91 1.18 8.57 2.12
N ILE A 92 1.24 7.98 0.92
CA ILE A 92 2.46 7.40 0.35
C ILE A 92 3.56 8.46 0.22
N ASP A 93 3.21 9.66 -0.25
CA ASP A 93 4.15 10.77 -0.44
C ASP A 93 4.65 11.34 0.88
N GLN A 94 3.81 11.38 1.93
CA GLN A 94 4.22 11.81 3.27
C GLN A 94 5.27 10.88 3.88
N GLY A 95 5.11 9.57 3.69
CA GLY A 95 6.08 8.57 4.18
C GLY A 95 7.43 8.61 3.45
N LYS A 96 7.48 9.13 2.21
CA LYS A 96 8.66 9.17 1.31
C LYS A 96 9.36 7.81 1.14
N GLY A 97 8.64 6.73 1.43
CA GLY A 97 9.19 5.39 1.59
C GLY A 97 8.82 4.42 0.49
N CYS A 98 7.86 4.76 -0.38
CA CYS A 98 7.47 3.83 -1.46
C CYS A 98 8.60 3.69 -2.48
N LEU A 99 8.93 2.44 -2.79
CA LEU A 99 9.98 2.08 -3.73
C LEU A 99 9.40 1.68 -5.08
N ARG A 100 8.24 1.02 -5.06
CA ARG A 100 7.58 0.50 -6.26
C ARG A 100 6.11 0.20 -5.99
N LEU A 101 5.30 0.46 -6.99
CA LEU A 101 3.96 -0.08 -7.14
C LEU A 101 3.94 -0.99 -8.38
N THR A 102 3.41 -2.20 -8.23
CA THR A 102 3.16 -3.12 -9.36
C THR A 102 1.73 -3.61 -9.28
N ALA A 103 0.97 -3.48 -10.36
CA ALA A 103 -0.41 -3.92 -10.46
C ALA A 103 -0.57 -4.91 -11.61
N ALA A 104 -1.36 -5.96 -11.41
CA ALA A 104 -1.72 -6.93 -12.43
C ALA A 104 -3.24 -7.07 -12.50
N LEU A 105 -3.76 -7.12 -13.73
CA LEU A 105 -5.17 -7.40 -13.98
C LEU A 105 -5.35 -8.88 -14.31
N PHE A 106 -6.22 -9.54 -13.57
CA PHE A 106 -6.62 -10.93 -13.80
C PHE A 106 -8.07 -11.02 -14.23
N THR A 107 -8.36 -12.04 -15.03
CA THR A 107 -9.72 -12.42 -15.40
C THR A 107 -9.93 -13.92 -15.25
N ASP A 108 -11.15 -14.34 -14.94
CA ASP A 108 -11.52 -15.75 -14.92
C ASP A 108 -11.65 -16.33 -16.33
N THR A 109 -11.81 -17.65 -16.44
CA THR A 109 -11.91 -18.35 -17.73
C THR A 109 -13.08 -17.88 -18.59
N ASP A 110 -14.14 -17.39 -17.96
CA ASP A 110 -15.33 -16.89 -18.64
C ASP A 110 -15.23 -15.40 -19.01
N ARG A 111 -14.11 -14.74 -18.68
CA ARG A 111 -13.84 -13.31 -18.90
C ARG A 111 -14.90 -12.39 -18.27
N ARG A 112 -15.44 -12.81 -17.13
CA ARG A 112 -16.51 -12.11 -16.40
C ARG A 112 -15.97 -11.30 -15.24
N SER A 113 -15.01 -11.81 -14.48
CA SER A 113 -14.41 -11.07 -13.39
C SER A 113 -13.18 -10.30 -13.84
N GLN A 114 -12.96 -9.15 -13.21
CA GLN A 114 -11.81 -8.29 -13.39
C GLN A 114 -11.25 -8.01 -12.01
N VAL A 115 -10.09 -8.61 -11.71
CA VAL A 115 -9.45 -8.47 -10.40
C VAL A 115 -8.09 -7.82 -10.60
N THR A 116 -7.98 -6.56 -10.18
CA THR A 116 -6.67 -5.87 -10.11
C THR A 116 -6.03 -6.16 -8.77
N VAL A 117 -4.86 -6.78 -8.78
CA VAL A 117 -4.04 -6.97 -7.57
C VAL A 117 -2.83 -6.06 -7.66
N THR A 118 -2.62 -5.25 -6.63
CA THR A 118 -1.56 -4.24 -6.56
C THR A 118 -0.66 -4.47 -5.37
N VAL A 119 0.64 -4.60 -5.61
CA VAL A 119 1.68 -4.67 -4.58
C VAL A 119 2.36 -3.30 -4.47
N VAL A 120 2.30 -2.70 -3.29
CA VAL A 120 3.02 -1.47 -2.96
C VAL A 120 4.12 -1.80 -1.97
N SER A 121 5.38 -1.68 -2.40
CA SER A 121 6.55 -2.01 -1.58
C SER A 121 7.21 -0.77 -1.03
N PHE A 122 7.50 -0.79 0.27
CA PHE A 122 8.08 0.31 1.02
C PHE A 122 9.50 -0.01 1.49
N ARG A 123 10.27 1.04 1.74
CA ARG A 123 11.60 0.94 2.35
C ARG A 123 11.52 0.51 3.81
N ARG A 124 10.47 0.93 4.52
CA ARG A 124 10.30 0.73 5.96
C ARG A 124 8.98 0.04 6.25
N ALA A 125 8.99 -0.88 7.23
CA ALA A 125 7.80 -1.60 7.67
C ALA A 125 6.74 -0.64 8.24
N GLU A 126 7.17 0.46 8.86
CA GLU A 126 6.28 1.46 9.47
C GLU A 126 5.46 2.22 8.41
N ASP A 127 6.03 2.46 7.23
CA ASP A 127 5.32 3.10 6.12
C ASP A 127 4.23 2.15 5.58
N ALA A 128 4.57 0.86 5.39
CA ALA A 128 3.61 -0.17 5.01
C ALA A 128 2.51 -0.33 6.06
N GLY A 129 2.85 -0.33 7.35
CA GLY A 129 1.90 -0.43 8.46
C GLY A 129 0.94 0.75 8.54
N SER A 130 1.43 1.97 8.29
CA SER A 130 0.60 3.17 8.27
C SER A 130 -0.40 3.14 7.11
N VAL A 131 0.05 2.75 5.92
CA VAL A 131 -0.80 2.57 4.73
C VAL A 131 -1.83 1.47 4.96
N PHE A 132 -1.41 0.30 5.45
CA PHE A 132 -2.31 -0.80 5.75
C PHE A 132 -3.34 -0.42 6.82
N GLY A 133 -2.92 0.28 7.89
CA GLY A 133 -3.79 0.70 8.98
C GLY A 133 -4.89 1.67 8.53
N LEU A 134 -4.53 2.72 7.79
CA LEU A 134 -5.51 3.69 7.30
C LEU A 134 -6.44 3.10 6.25
N ALA A 135 -5.90 2.31 5.32
CA ALA A 135 -6.74 1.55 4.40
C ALA A 135 -7.69 0.63 5.16
N SER A 136 -7.19 -0.05 6.21
CA SER A 136 -7.99 -0.92 7.10
C SER A 136 -9.22 -0.25 7.67
N MET A 137 -9.10 1.02 8.06
CA MET A 137 -10.19 1.79 8.65
C MET A 137 -11.15 2.36 7.60
N ASP A 138 -10.65 2.75 6.42
CA ASP A 138 -11.46 3.32 5.35
C ASP A 138 -11.02 2.77 3.96
N PRO A 139 -11.50 1.57 3.58
CA PRO A 139 -11.11 0.92 2.33
C PRO A 139 -11.45 1.69 1.07
N VAL A 140 -12.52 2.49 1.11
CA VAL A 140 -13.04 3.18 -0.08
C VAL A 140 -12.24 4.46 -0.34
N THR A 141 -11.86 5.16 0.73
CA THR A 141 -11.02 6.36 0.62
C THR A 141 -9.57 6.00 0.25
N TYR A 142 -9.00 4.95 0.86
CA TYR A 142 -7.60 4.56 0.65
C TYR A 142 -7.49 3.28 -0.20
N GLN A 143 -7.71 3.44 -1.50
CA GLN A 143 -7.73 2.34 -2.46
C GLN A 143 -6.70 2.52 -3.58
N THR A 144 -6.29 1.40 -4.18
CA THR A 144 -5.57 1.41 -5.46
C THR A 144 -6.55 1.57 -6.61
N VAL A 145 -6.08 2.10 -7.73
CA VAL A 145 -6.90 2.22 -8.94
C VAL A 145 -6.92 0.87 -9.65
N SER A 146 -8.10 0.40 -10.07
CA SER A 146 -8.24 -0.78 -10.93
C SER A 146 -7.65 -0.50 -12.31
N LEU A 147 -6.95 -1.47 -12.89
CA LEU A 147 -6.47 -1.36 -14.26
C LEU A 147 -7.62 -1.57 -15.23
N ASP A 148 -7.62 -0.79 -16.31
CA ASP A 148 -8.49 -1.05 -17.45
C ASP A 148 -7.93 -2.23 -18.26
N PRO A 149 -8.78 -3.15 -18.75
CA PRO A 149 -8.31 -4.21 -19.63
C PRO A 149 -7.72 -3.63 -20.91
N PRO A 150 -6.54 -4.13 -21.36
CA PRO A 150 -5.94 -3.66 -22.60
C PRO A 150 -6.84 -4.09 -23.79
N PRO A 151 -6.82 -3.33 -24.92
CA PRO A 151 -7.69 -3.61 -26.06
C PRO A 151 -7.59 -5.06 -26.57
N GLU A 152 -6.40 -5.66 -26.48
CA GLU A 152 -6.13 -7.02 -26.93
C GLU A 152 -6.80 -8.10 -26.06
N ALA A 153 -7.19 -7.77 -24.83
CA ALA A 153 -7.86 -8.69 -23.91
C ALA A 153 -9.31 -8.99 -24.31
N ASN A 154 -9.91 -8.21 -25.23
CA ASN A 154 -11.31 -8.32 -25.65
C ASN A 154 -12.30 -8.31 -24.48
N MET A 155 -12.02 -7.49 -23.47
CA MET A 155 -12.84 -7.36 -22.27
C MET A 155 -13.43 -5.95 -22.19
N PRO A 156 -14.66 -5.80 -21.69
CA PRO A 156 -15.26 -4.49 -21.47
C PRO A 156 -14.54 -3.75 -20.34
N THR A 157 -14.38 -2.44 -20.46
CA THR A 157 -14.00 -1.59 -19.33
C THR A 157 -15.14 -1.55 -18.32
N VAL A 158 -14.83 -1.68 -17.03
CA VAL A 158 -15.84 -1.59 -15.96
C VAL A 158 -16.34 -0.15 -15.85
N PRO A 159 -17.67 0.10 -15.78
CA PRO A 159 -18.19 1.44 -15.58
C PRO A 159 -17.68 2.10 -14.29
N PRO A 160 -17.38 3.41 -14.30
CA PRO A 160 -17.03 4.12 -13.08
C PRO A 160 -18.13 4.03 -12.02
N GLY A 161 -17.74 3.74 -10.77
CA GLY A 161 -18.67 3.63 -9.64
C GLY A 161 -19.39 2.27 -9.54
N SER A 162 -19.08 1.31 -10.42
CA SER A 162 -19.57 -0.07 -10.26
C SER A 162 -19.18 -0.66 -8.91
N ALA A 163 -20.10 -1.43 -8.33
CA ALA A 163 -19.85 -2.19 -7.11
C ALA A 163 -18.61 -3.10 -7.28
N GLY A 164 -17.84 -3.21 -6.20
CA GLY A 164 -16.61 -3.97 -6.21
C GLY A 164 -16.27 -4.48 -4.82
N VAL A 165 -15.38 -5.46 -4.80
CA VAL A 165 -14.83 -6.05 -3.60
C VAL A 165 -13.41 -5.50 -3.42
N PHE A 166 -13.17 -4.85 -2.29
CA PHE A 166 -11.85 -4.36 -1.90
C PHE A 166 -11.30 -5.22 -0.78
N ARG A 167 -10.09 -5.75 -0.97
CA ARG A 167 -9.38 -6.56 0.02
C ARG A 167 -7.91 -6.15 0.06
N ARG A 168 -7.26 -6.49 1.18
CA ARG A 168 -5.86 -6.17 1.39
C ARG A 168 -5.21 -7.11 2.39
N LEU A 169 -3.93 -7.31 2.22
CA LEU A 169 -3.04 -7.97 3.17
C LEU A 169 -1.77 -7.14 3.31
N MET A 170 -1.07 -7.35 4.43
CA MET A 170 0.22 -6.74 4.69
C MET A 170 1.26 -7.84 4.88
N THR A 171 2.45 -7.57 4.35
CA THR A 171 3.67 -8.34 4.55
C THR A 171 4.62 -7.54 5.46
N VAL A 172 5.92 -7.86 5.51
CA VAL A 172 6.85 -7.13 6.38
C VAL A 172 6.96 -5.67 5.95
N ARG A 173 7.04 -5.41 4.64
CA ARG A 173 7.27 -4.06 4.10
C ARG A 173 6.47 -3.75 2.83
N SER A 174 5.56 -4.63 2.45
CA SER A 174 4.67 -4.41 1.32
C SER A 174 3.21 -4.53 1.74
N VAL A 175 2.34 -3.79 1.07
CA VAL A 175 0.89 -3.93 1.18
C VAL A 175 0.37 -4.44 -0.16
N VAL A 176 -0.43 -5.50 -0.12
CA VAL A 176 -1.09 -6.08 -1.28
C VAL A 176 -2.55 -5.69 -1.24
N PHE A 177 -3.03 -5.00 -2.26
CA PHE A 177 -4.42 -4.63 -2.45
C PHE A 177 -5.03 -5.48 -3.55
N ALA A 178 -6.31 -5.81 -3.44
CA ALA A 178 -7.06 -6.46 -4.49
C ALA A 178 -8.43 -5.79 -4.66
N ASN A 179 -8.72 -5.42 -5.89
CA ASN A 179 -9.99 -4.81 -6.30
C ASN A 179 -10.65 -5.74 -7.32
N GLY A 180 -11.73 -6.42 -6.92
CA GLY A 180 -12.53 -7.27 -7.80
C GLY A 180 -13.78 -6.56 -8.26
N GLN A 181 -14.08 -6.65 -9.55
CA GLN A 181 -15.31 -6.14 -10.16
C GLN A 181 -15.81 -7.13 -11.22
N TRP A 182 -17.12 -7.12 -11.50
CA TRP A 182 -17.66 -7.80 -12.66
C TRP A 182 -17.52 -6.92 -13.90
N GLY A 183 -17.12 -7.50 -15.03
CA GLY A 183 -16.89 -6.78 -16.29
C GLY A 183 -18.15 -6.15 -16.88
N ASP A 184 -19.33 -6.66 -16.54
CA ASP A 184 -20.63 -6.08 -16.89
C ASP A 184 -21.10 -5.02 -15.87
N GLY A 185 -20.32 -4.76 -14.82
CA GLY A 185 -20.66 -3.84 -13.74
C GLY A 185 -21.78 -4.34 -12.82
N ALA A 186 -22.13 -5.63 -12.87
CA ALA A 186 -23.20 -6.19 -12.04
C ALA A 186 -22.93 -6.04 -10.53
N GLU A 187 -23.99 -5.82 -9.75
CA GLU A 187 -23.92 -5.77 -8.29
C GLU A 187 -24.21 -7.13 -7.63
N THR A 188 -24.64 -8.11 -8.42
CA THR A 188 -24.98 -9.46 -7.92
C THR A 188 -23.77 -10.38 -7.91
N GLY A 189 -23.82 -11.46 -7.13
CA GLY A 189 -22.71 -12.44 -7.07
C GLY A 189 -21.52 -11.98 -6.23
N GLU A 190 -21.72 -11.02 -5.31
CA GLU A 190 -20.67 -10.48 -4.42
C GLU A 190 -19.90 -11.57 -3.67
N THR A 191 -20.58 -12.62 -3.18
CA THR A 191 -19.92 -13.75 -2.49
C THR A 191 -18.90 -14.45 -3.38
N GLU A 192 -19.25 -14.67 -4.65
CA GLU A 192 -18.36 -15.31 -5.60
C GLU A 192 -17.21 -14.37 -5.97
N LEU A 193 -17.49 -13.11 -6.27
CA LEU A 193 -16.47 -12.10 -6.55
C LEU A 193 -15.50 -11.94 -5.37
N THR A 194 -16.03 -11.99 -4.14
CA THR A 194 -15.23 -11.96 -2.91
C THR A 194 -14.26 -13.12 -2.85
N ARG A 195 -14.75 -14.35 -3.06
CA ARG A 195 -13.91 -15.55 -3.07
C ARG A 195 -12.80 -15.47 -4.12
N GLN A 196 -13.12 -15.03 -5.34
CA GLN A 196 -12.14 -14.86 -6.40
C GLN A 196 -11.08 -13.81 -6.06
N THR A 197 -11.51 -12.66 -5.53
CA THR A 197 -10.64 -11.55 -5.14
C THR A 197 -9.70 -11.94 -4.00
N GLU A 198 -10.22 -12.62 -2.97
CA GLU A 198 -9.42 -13.10 -1.84
C GLU A 198 -8.43 -14.18 -2.25
N GLY A 199 -8.83 -15.10 -3.14
CA GLY A 199 -7.94 -16.13 -3.66
C GLY A 199 -6.74 -15.56 -4.42
N LEU A 200 -6.96 -14.58 -5.29
CA LEU A 200 -5.89 -13.90 -6.03
C LEU A 200 -5.02 -13.01 -5.11
N LEU A 201 -5.65 -12.34 -4.13
CA LEU A 201 -4.93 -11.57 -3.12
C LEU A 201 -3.98 -12.48 -2.32
N GLN A 202 -4.46 -13.62 -1.85
CA GLN A 202 -3.66 -14.57 -1.09
C GLN A 202 -2.50 -15.12 -1.93
N TYR A 203 -2.78 -15.53 -3.18
CA TYR A 203 -1.75 -16.02 -4.10
C TYR A 203 -0.59 -15.03 -4.29
N VAL A 204 -0.92 -13.75 -4.56
CA VAL A 204 0.11 -12.71 -4.74
C VAL A 204 0.81 -12.40 -3.42
N ASN A 205 0.08 -12.36 -2.30
CA ASN A 205 0.67 -12.16 -0.98
C ASN A 205 1.69 -13.25 -0.66
N ASP A 206 1.38 -14.52 -0.92
CA ASP A 206 2.28 -15.64 -0.64
C ASP A 206 3.58 -15.53 -1.46
N ASN A 207 3.49 -15.13 -2.73
CA ASN A 207 4.67 -14.87 -3.55
C ASN A 207 5.54 -13.73 -2.99
N VAL A 208 4.90 -12.64 -2.53
CA VAL A 208 5.59 -11.50 -1.92
C VAL A 208 6.26 -11.90 -0.61
N VAL A 209 5.55 -12.64 0.25
CA VAL A 209 6.09 -13.15 1.52
C VAL A 209 7.30 -14.06 1.27
N ALA A 210 7.18 -15.03 0.38
CA ALA A 210 8.29 -15.93 0.03
C ALA A 210 9.54 -15.15 -0.39
N TYR A 211 9.37 -14.12 -1.23
CA TYR A 211 10.47 -13.25 -1.63
C TYR A 211 11.06 -12.42 -0.47
N GLU A 212 10.21 -11.88 0.40
CA GLU A 212 10.64 -11.08 1.56
C GLU A 212 11.34 -11.93 2.63
N ASP A 213 10.89 -13.15 2.88
CA ASP A 213 11.52 -14.10 3.79
C ASP A 213 12.82 -14.66 3.21
N GLY A 214 12.87 -14.78 1.88
CA GLY A 214 14.03 -15.26 1.13
C GLY A 214 14.02 -16.71 0.76
N ASP A 215 12.84 -17.30 0.77
CA ASP A 215 12.63 -18.56 0.10
C ASP A 215 12.61 -18.24 -1.40
N ASP A 216 13.68 -18.61 -2.09
CA ASP A 216 13.62 -18.74 -3.55
C ASP A 216 12.47 -19.72 -3.82
N ALA A 217 11.44 -19.26 -4.53
CA ALA A 217 10.20 -20.01 -4.79
C ALA A 217 10.47 -21.49 -5.15
N PRO A 218 9.65 -22.45 -4.69
CA PRO A 218 9.89 -23.86 -4.96
C PRO A 218 9.66 -24.15 -6.44
N GLY A 219 10.74 -24.21 -7.20
CA GLY A 219 10.70 -24.42 -8.63
C GLY A 219 12.07 -24.72 -9.23
N THR A 220 12.72 -25.80 -8.78
CA THR A 220 13.56 -26.71 -9.60
C THR A 220 14.27 -27.75 -8.72
N SER A 221 13.75 -28.98 -8.71
CA SER A 221 14.51 -30.23 -8.63
C SER A 221 13.68 -31.36 -9.22
#